data_AF-A0A965UQ34-F1
#
_entry.id   AF-A0A965UQ34-F1
#
_cell.length_a   1.000
_cell.length_b   1.000
_cell.length_c   1.000
_cell.angle_alpha   90.00
_cell.angle_beta   90.00
_cell.angle_gamma   90.00
#
_symmetry.space_group_name_H-M   'P 1'
#
loop_
_entity.id
_entity.type
_entity.pdbx_description
1 polymer ?
#
loop_
_entity_poly.entity_id
_entity_poly.type
_entity_poly.pdbx_seq_one_letter_code
_entity_poly.pdbx_strand_id
1 'polypeptide(L)'
;MMNNRELNKKVRGWFVEEVNKIADRSRSGEEVVRYNCERYNNELKNGYKIVWKSYGSKEFERVWRNILKKVNKIDKGWKLVESASWRGDGNVWGMSKEYRNLELTKK
;
A
#
# COMPACT_ATOMS: atom_id res chain seq x y z
N MET A 1 2.70 -17.21 -8.74
CA MET A 1 2.98 -15.95 -8.01
C MET A 1 2.86 -14.82 -9.03
N MET A 2 2.05 -13.79 -8.80
CA MET A 2 1.86 -12.69 -9.76
C MET A 2 3.14 -11.87 -9.91
N ASN A 3 3.46 -11.37 -11.11
CA ASN A 3 4.66 -10.54 -11.27
C ASN A 3 4.46 -9.18 -10.57
N ASN A 4 5.56 -8.58 -10.10
CA ASN A 4 5.51 -7.31 -9.36
C ASN A 4 4.90 -6.16 -10.17
N ARG A 5 5.07 -6.13 -11.50
CA ARG A 5 4.55 -5.07 -12.37
C ARG A 5 3.02 -5.10 -12.46
N GLU A 6 2.44 -6.30 -12.55
CA GLU A 6 1.00 -6.52 -12.57
C GLU A 6 0.37 -6.19 -11.22
N LEU A 7 0.98 -6.65 -10.12
CA LEU A 7 0.52 -6.31 -8.78
C LEU A 7 0.52 -4.80 -8.57
N ASN A 8 1.58 -4.10 -9.00
CA ASN A 8 1.67 -2.65 -8.88
C ASN A 8 0.55 -1.92 -9.65
N LYS A 9 0.22 -2.37 -10.88
CA LYS A 9 -0.90 -1.81 -11.65
C LYS A 9 -2.23 -2.03 -10.94
N LYS A 10 -2.48 -3.23 -10.41
CA LYS A 10 -3.71 -3.56 -9.69
C LYS A 10 -3.87 -2.75 -8.41
N VAL A 11 -2.82 -2.61 -7.61
CA VAL A 11 -2.87 -1.82 -6.36
C VAL A 11 -3.24 -0.37 -6.65
N ARG A 12 -2.65 0.25 -7.67
CA ARG A 12 -3.04 1.62 -8.08
C ARG A 12 -4.50 1.69 -8.54
N GLY A 13 -4.95 0.76 -9.38
CA GLY A 13 -6.34 0.71 -9.84
C GLY A 13 -7.33 0.54 -8.68
N TRP A 14 -7.07 -0.40 -7.77
CA TRP A 14 -7.91 -0.59 -6.58
C TRP A 14 -7.88 0.61 -5.64
N PHE A 15 -6.76 1.33 -5.56
CA PHE A 15 -6.68 2.57 -4.78
C PHE A 15 -7.60 3.65 -5.36
N VAL A 16 -7.62 3.83 -6.69
CA VAL A 16 -8.59 4.72 -7.38
C VAL A 16 -10.03 4.29 -7.05
N GLU A 17 -10.36 3.01 -7.23
CA GLU A 17 -11.70 2.47 -6.99
C GLU A 17 -12.19 2.73 -5.57
N GLU A 18 -11.35 2.47 -4.56
CA GLU A 18 -11.74 2.62 -3.15
C GLU A 18 -11.79 4.09 -2.74
N VAL A 19 -10.91 4.94 -3.28
CA VAL A 19 -10.94 6.39 -3.06
C VAL A 19 -12.22 7.02 -3.63
N ASN A 20 -12.64 6.62 -4.84
CA ASN A 20 -13.85 7.15 -5.47
C ASN A 20 -15.14 6.81 -4.69
N LYS A 21 -15.08 5.86 -3.73
CA LYS A 21 -16.21 5.53 -2.84
C LYS A 21 -16.31 6.44 -1.62
N ILE A 22 -15.28 7.25 -1.35
CA ILE A 22 -15.30 8.22 -0.26
C ILE A 22 -16.08 9.43 -0.78
N ALA A 23 -17.31 9.59 -0.31
CA ALA A 23 -18.18 10.71 -0.65
C ALA A 23 -17.52 12.04 -0.22
N ASP A 24 -17.85 13.11 -0.94
CA ASP A 24 -17.47 14.48 -0.60
C ASP A 24 -16.00 14.88 -0.87
N ARG A 25 -15.55 14.65 -2.12
CA ARG A 25 -14.23 15.14 -2.55
C ARG A 25 -14.36 16.25 -3.58
N SER A 26 -13.72 17.38 -3.29
CA SER A 26 -13.48 18.48 -4.23
C SER A 26 -12.48 18.14 -5.34
N ARG A 27 -11.86 16.95 -5.31
CA ARG A 27 -10.88 16.44 -6.30
C ARG A 27 -11.23 15.02 -6.74
N SER A 28 -10.97 14.69 -8.01
CA SER A 28 -11.21 13.35 -8.55
C SER A 28 -10.26 12.32 -7.91
N GLY A 29 -10.68 11.06 -7.83
CA GLY A 29 -9.84 10.01 -7.22
C GLY A 29 -8.51 9.81 -7.94
N GLU A 30 -8.45 10.03 -9.26
CA GLU A 30 -7.21 9.97 -10.04
C GLU A 30 -6.18 11.01 -9.60
N GLU A 31 -6.63 12.22 -9.26
CA GLU A 31 -5.75 13.29 -8.79
C GLU A 31 -5.18 12.95 -7.40
N VAL A 32 -6.01 12.37 -6.52
CA VAL A 32 -5.55 11.86 -5.22
C VAL A 32 -4.54 10.73 -5.42
N VAL A 33 -4.79 9.78 -6.32
CA VAL A 33 -3.88 8.64 -6.56
C VAL A 33 -2.51 9.10 -7.05
N ARG A 34 -2.47 10.10 -7.94
CA ARG A 34 -1.22 10.62 -8.51
C ARG A 34 -0.26 11.14 -7.45
N TYR A 35 -0.78 11.72 -6.36
CA TYR A 35 0.02 12.36 -5.32
C TYR A 35 0.07 11.60 -3.99
N ASN A 36 -0.83 10.63 -3.77
CA ASN A 36 -0.92 9.91 -2.51
C ASN A 36 -0.73 8.40 -2.61
N CYS A 37 -0.54 7.76 -3.76
CA CYS A 37 -0.28 6.31 -3.82
C CYS A 37 1.19 6.00 -4.09
N GLU A 38 2.00 6.06 -3.04
CA GLU A 38 3.45 5.89 -3.11
C GLU A 38 3.88 4.44 -2.86
N ARG A 39 4.95 4.02 -3.54
CA ARG A 39 5.60 2.72 -3.36
C ARG A 39 7.09 2.92 -3.15
N TYR A 40 7.64 2.26 -2.13
CA TYR A 40 9.08 2.25 -1.88
C TYR A 40 9.57 0.87 -1.42
N ASN A 41 10.87 0.66 -1.60
CA ASN A 41 11.59 -0.52 -1.13
C ASN A 41 12.51 -0.08 -0.01
N ASN A 42 12.38 -0.67 1.17
CA ASN A 42 13.33 -0.50 2.25
C ASN A 42 14.25 -1.71 2.30
N GLU A 43 15.55 -1.48 2.22
CA GLU A 43 16.54 -2.52 2.49
C GLU A 43 16.48 -2.93 3.96
N LEU A 44 16.63 -4.23 4.21
CA LEU A 44 16.74 -4.81 5.55
C LEU A 44 18.06 -5.58 5.62
N LYS A 45 18.63 -5.71 6.82
CA LYS A 45 19.88 -6.46 7.05
C LYS A 45 19.91 -7.84 6.39
N ASN A 46 18.76 -8.54 6.35
CA ASN A 46 18.62 -9.88 5.76
C ASN A 46 17.47 -9.96 4.74
N GLY A 47 17.26 -8.92 3.92
CA GLY A 47 16.21 -8.93 2.91
C GLY A 47 15.75 -7.54 2.49
N TYR A 48 14.49 -7.41 2.09
CA TYR A 48 13.88 -6.12 1.79
C TYR A 48 12.41 -6.09 2.18
N LYS A 49 11.87 -4.88 2.33
CA LYS A 49 10.45 -4.62 2.61
C LYS A 49 9.87 -3.75 1.52
N ILE A 50 8.87 -4.27 0.79
CA ILE A 50 8.06 -3.43 -0.09
C ILE A 50 6.99 -2.77 0.75
N VAL A 51 6.79 -1.48 0.52
CA VAL A 51 5.79 -0.69 1.20
C VAL A 51 5.00 0.14 0.20
N TRP A 52 3.69 0.17 0.38
CA TRP A 52 2.75 1.07 -0.28
C TRP A 52 2.12 1.97 0.76
N LYS A 53 2.01 3.28 0.51
CA LYS A 53 1.39 4.21 1.46
C LYS A 53 0.66 5.37 0.78
N SER A 54 -0.24 5.99 1.57
CA SER A 54 -0.87 7.27 1.29
C SER A 54 -0.94 8.15 2.52
N TYR A 55 -0.75 9.46 2.33
CA TYR A 55 -0.94 10.47 3.36
C TYR A 55 -2.43 10.82 3.50
N GLY A 56 -2.88 11.09 4.72
CA GLY A 56 -4.15 11.77 4.97
C GLY A 56 -4.98 11.24 6.14
N SER A 57 -6.29 11.40 6.03
CA SER A 57 -7.28 11.09 7.07
C SER A 57 -7.41 9.58 7.37
N LYS A 58 -8.10 9.25 8.47
CA LYS A 58 -8.52 7.87 8.80
C LYS A 58 -9.32 7.18 7.69
N GLU A 59 -9.86 7.90 6.73
CA GLU A 59 -10.61 7.30 5.62
C GLU A 59 -9.69 6.43 4.74
N PHE A 60 -8.41 6.77 4.63
CA PHE A 60 -7.44 5.96 3.91
C PHE A 60 -7.11 4.64 4.61
N GLU A 61 -7.32 4.54 5.93
CA GLU A 61 -7.23 3.25 6.63
C GLU A 61 -8.20 2.24 6.00
N ARG A 62 -9.46 2.64 5.78
CA ARG A 62 -10.49 1.79 5.18
C ARG A 62 -10.12 1.39 3.75
N VAL A 63 -9.60 2.33 2.96
CA VAL A 63 -9.09 2.09 1.60
C VAL A 63 -8.02 0.99 1.62
N TRP A 64 -6.99 1.15 2.44
CA TRP A 64 -5.90 0.18 2.51
C TRP A 64 -6.33 -1.16 3.08
N ARG A 65 -7.26 -1.21 4.05
CA ARG A 65 -7.85 -2.47 4.53
C ARG A 65 -8.57 -3.24 3.42
N ASN A 66 -9.30 -2.56 2.54
CA ASN A 66 -9.99 -3.18 1.42
C ASN A 66 -9.01 -3.69 0.36
N ILE A 67 -8.00 -2.90 0.02
CA ILE A 67 -6.93 -3.30 -0.92
C ILE A 67 -6.16 -4.49 -0.36
N LEU A 68 -5.80 -4.46 0.93
CA LEU A 68 -5.08 -5.53 1.60
C LEU A 68 -5.80 -6.88 1.50
N LYS A 69 -7.14 -6.89 1.63
CA LYS A 69 -7.96 -8.09 1.41
C LYS A 69 -7.85 -8.60 -0.04
N LYS A 70 -7.87 -7.70 -1.03
CA LYS A 70 -7.73 -8.06 -2.46
C LYS A 70 -6.33 -8.62 -2.74
N VAL A 71 -5.28 -7.96 -2.25
CA VAL A 71 -3.88 -8.37 -2.41
C VAL A 71 -3.63 -9.74 -1.77
N ASN A 72 -4.00 -9.94 -0.51
CA ASN A 72 -3.74 -11.21 0.18
C ASN A 72 -4.50 -12.42 -0.39
N LYS A 73 -5.52 -12.21 -1.25
CA LYS A 73 -6.14 -13.31 -2.02
C LYS A 73 -5.23 -13.84 -3.14
N ILE A 74 -4.34 -13.00 -3.68
CA ILE A 74 -3.50 -13.32 -4.85
C ILE A 74 -2.00 -13.40 -4.52
N ASP A 75 -1.55 -12.68 -3.50
CA ASP A 75 -0.19 -12.71 -2.97
C ASP A 75 -0.27 -12.53 -1.44
N LYS A 76 -0.08 -13.62 -0.69
CA LYS A 76 -0.26 -13.64 0.77
C LYS A 76 0.89 -12.95 1.51
N GLY A 77 0.67 -12.60 2.77
CA GLY A 77 1.70 -12.11 3.70
C GLY A 77 1.85 -10.60 3.77
N TRP A 78 0.99 -9.85 3.08
CA TRP A 78 0.93 -8.39 3.22
C TRP A 78 0.25 -8.02 4.54
N LYS A 79 0.72 -6.95 5.17
CA LYS A 79 0.21 -6.42 6.44
C LYS A 79 -0.13 -4.93 6.30
N LEU A 80 -1.16 -4.48 7.02
CA LEU A 80 -1.50 -3.06 7.12
C LEU A 80 -0.35 -2.30 7.80
N VAL A 81 -0.10 -1.07 7.37
CA VAL A 81 0.89 -0.17 7.97
C VAL A 81 0.23 1.14 8.33
N GLU A 82 0.50 1.59 9.54
CA GLU A 82 0.23 2.94 10.03
C GLU A 82 1.57 3.56 10.44
N SER A 83 1.79 4.82 10.10
CA SER A 83 2.91 5.60 10.64
C SER A 83 2.50 7.07 10.76
N ALA A 84 3.07 7.79 11.73
CA ALA A 84 2.89 9.23 11.80
C ALA A 84 3.43 9.91 10.52
N SER A 85 2.78 10.98 10.08
CA SER A 85 3.36 11.85 9.06
C SER A 85 4.40 12.77 9.69
N TRP A 86 5.57 12.85 9.05
CA TRP A 86 6.63 13.80 9.44
C TRP A 86 6.26 15.26 9.16
N ARG A 87 5.16 15.51 8.42
CA ARG A 87 4.67 16.85 8.10
C ARG A 87 3.61 17.37 9.08
N GLY A 88 3.18 16.56 10.06
CA GLY A 88 2.13 16.93 11.01
C GLY A 88 0.72 17.00 10.43
N ASP A 89 0.52 16.56 9.18
CA ASP A 89 -0.74 16.60 8.42
C ASP A 89 -1.61 15.33 8.61
N GLY A 90 -1.29 14.50 9.59
CA GLY A 90 -2.07 13.33 9.99
C GLY A 90 -1.28 12.01 9.96
N ASN A 91 -2.01 10.90 9.78
CA ASN A 91 -1.43 9.56 9.71
C ASN A 91 -1.14 9.18 8.26
N VAL A 92 -0.16 8.31 8.09
CA VAL A 92 0.16 7.66 6.82
C VAL A 92 -0.31 6.22 6.90
N TRP A 93 -1.20 5.84 5.99
CA TRP A 93 -1.77 4.51 5.91
C TRP A 93 -1.22 3.75 4.71
N GLY A 94 -1.15 2.43 4.81
CA GLY A 94 -0.55 1.64 3.75
C GLY A 94 -0.57 0.14 3.97
N MET A 95 0.24 -0.56 3.19
CA MET A 95 0.52 -1.97 3.38
C MET A 95 1.99 -2.28 3.11
N SER A 96 2.50 -3.36 3.69
CA SER A 96 3.86 -3.83 3.44
C SER A 96 3.99 -5.33 3.46
N LYS A 97 5.04 -5.82 2.81
CA LYS A 97 5.47 -7.21 2.85
C LYS A 97 6.99 -7.28 2.93
N GLU A 98 7.49 -8.11 3.83
CA GLU A 98 8.91 -8.40 3.98
C GLU A 98 9.27 -9.65 3.19
N TYR A 99 10.42 -9.58 2.53
CA TYR A 99 11.04 -10.66 1.79
C TYR A 99 12.39 -10.91 2.46
N ARG A 100 12.49 -11.98 3.26
CA ARG A 100 13.68 -12.29 4.04
C ARG A 100 14.49 -13.39 3.35
N ASN A 101 15.82 -13.23 3.35
CA ASN A 101 16.76 -14.19 2.76
C ASN A 101 16.78 -15.56 3.47
N LEU A 102 16.21 -15.68 4.66
CA LEU A 102 16.09 -16.96 5.39
C LEU A 102 15.22 -18.00 4.66
N GLU A 103 14.38 -17.58 3.69
CA GLU A 103 13.64 -18.50 2.82
C GLU A 103 14.42 -18.95 1.57
N LEU A 104 15.51 -18.24 1.21
CA LEU A 104 16.38 -18.58 0.07
C LEU A 104 17.56 -19.49 0.47
N THR A 105 17.78 -19.67 1.78
CA THR A 105 18.86 -20.52 2.33
C THR A 105 18.39 -21.89 2.82
N LYS A 106 17.12 -22.24 2.65
CA LYS A 106 16.68 -23.64 2.80
C LYS A 106 17.16 -24.43 1.58
N LYS A 107 18.44 -24.84 1.63
CA LYS A 107 19.01 -25.89 0.78
C LYS A 107 18.32 -27.22 1.05
#